data_AF-A0A8T1FD87-F1
#
_entry.id   AF-A0A8T1FD87-F1
#
_cell.length_a   1.000
_cell.length_b   1.000
_cell.length_c   1.000
_cell.angle_alpha   90.00
_cell.angle_beta   90.00
_cell.angle_gamma   90.00
#
_symmetry.space_group_name_H-M   'P 1'
#
loop_
_entity.id
_entity.type
_entity.pdbx_description
1 polymer ?
#
loop_
_entity_poly.entity_id
_entity_poly.type
_entity_poly.pdbx_seq_one_letter_code
_entity_poly.pdbx_strand_id
1 'polypeptide(L)'
;MRASWKLNKPSLFGPNVSLGEDVIHVLVVVPGDLNQVAKDTRSARTHSEHRRKRWRELNEILDKNKKAKTNGDDGSSTGYSYVRWSEVKSVLDYERYKQERKPIPDHAFDFLIKYLKYAAEAMNGYTDASREAKRYHFIAPVLIMLCSLFVDVKLEVEESVDGNEVHANGNFEFVLTRGKTKICIVEAKNNDFDQGKAQALIGCEAVADREGLYVVYGIVTDFMKWQLYRCGENSILLDSSTLSAKSEELDTGSMRDVCEMIYGALSDHEEECKKEQLCIE
;
A
#
# COMPACT_ATOMS: atom_id res chain seq x y z
N MET A 1 -22.16 10.82 -55.23
CA MET A 1 -21.07 11.74 -54.82
C MET A 1 -20.74 11.42 -53.36
N ARG A 2 -19.52 10.93 -53.07
CA ARG A 2 -19.09 10.67 -51.69
C ARG A 2 -18.61 11.98 -51.07
N ALA A 3 -19.13 12.33 -49.90
CA ALA A 3 -18.66 13.49 -49.14
C ALA A 3 -17.23 13.22 -48.66
N SER A 4 -16.27 14.04 -49.10
CA SER A 4 -14.91 14.03 -48.58
C SER A 4 -14.91 14.74 -47.23
N TRP A 5 -14.58 14.03 -46.16
CA TRP A 5 -14.39 14.63 -44.84
C TRP A 5 -12.95 15.17 -44.75
N LYS A 6 -12.79 16.49 -44.63
CA LYS A 6 -11.49 17.12 -44.37
C LYS A 6 -11.30 17.34 -42.86
N LEU A 7 -10.19 16.85 -42.33
CA LEU A 7 -9.78 17.09 -40.94
C LEU A 7 -9.21 18.50 -40.81
N ASN A 8 -9.97 19.42 -40.21
CA ASN A 8 -9.65 20.85 -40.18
C ASN A 8 -8.84 21.31 -38.94
N LYS A 9 -8.25 20.39 -38.16
CA LYS A 9 -7.50 20.72 -36.93
C LYS A 9 -6.17 19.97 -36.82
N PRO A 10 -5.12 20.45 -37.52
CA PRO A 10 -3.78 19.86 -37.46
C PRO A 10 -3.18 19.83 -36.05
N SER A 11 -3.58 20.75 -35.17
CA SER A 11 -3.11 20.84 -33.79
C SER A 11 -3.49 19.66 -32.90
N LEU A 12 -4.43 18.80 -33.33
CA LEU A 12 -4.80 17.58 -32.62
C LEU A 12 -3.83 16.42 -32.91
N PHE A 13 -2.86 16.62 -33.79
CA PHE A 13 -1.91 15.61 -34.22
C PHE A 13 -0.49 15.98 -33.80
N GLY A 14 0.35 14.97 -33.53
CA GLY A 14 1.75 15.18 -33.19
C GLY A 14 2.54 15.89 -34.31
N PRO A 15 3.72 16.46 -34.02
CA PRO A 15 4.45 17.39 -34.90
C PRO A 15 4.92 16.83 -36.26
N ASN A 16 4.63 15.56 -36.58
CA ASN A 16 5.07 14.89 -37.81
C ASN A 16 3.91 14.22 -38.58
N VAL A 17 2.65 14.55 -38.30
CA VAL A 17 1.51 13.95 -39.01
C VAL A 17 1.19 14.76 -40.27
N SER A 18 1.43 14.16 -41.44
CA SER A 18 0.97 14.68 -42.73
C SER A 18 -0.42 14.14 -43.04
N LEU A 19 -1.43 15.02 -43.03
CA LEU A 19 -2.80 14.72 -43.44
C LEU A 19 -2.90 14.96 -44.95
N GLY A 20 -2.49 13.96 -45.75
CA GLY A 20 -2.60 14.02 -47.21
C GLY A 20 -4.04 14.17 -47.69
N GLU A 21 -4.25 14.57 -48.95
CA GLU A 21 -5.57 14.50 -49.59
C GLU A 21 -5.83 13.05 -50.04
N ASP A 22 -7.07 12.55 -49.84
CA ASP A 22 -7.53 11.21 -50.20
C ASP A 22 -6.85 10.00 -49.51
N VAL A 23 -6.45 10.16 -48.23
CA VAL A 23 -5.99 9.04 -47.39
C VAL A 23 -7.00 8.67 -46.30
N ILE A 24 -7.11 7.37 -46.00
CA ILE A 24 -7.93 6.86 -44.89
C ILE A 24 -7.06 6.89 -43.62
N HIS A 25 -7.43 7.72 -42.65
CA HIS A 25 -6.82 7.71 -41.32
C HIS A 25 -7.55 6.71 -40.42
N VAL A 26 -6.83 5.70 -39.92
CA VAL A 26 -7.35 4.73 -38.95
C VAL A 26 -6.85 5.11 -37.56
N LEU A 27 -7.78 5.41 -36.65
CA LEU A 27 -7.47 5.59 -35.22
C LEU A 27 -7.33 4.20 -34.58
N VAL A 28 -6.11 3.78 -34.31
CA VAL A 28 -5.85 2.55 -33.55
C VAL A 28 -5.71 2.93 -32.08
N VAL A 29 -6.68 2.53 -31.26
CA VAL A 29 -6.55 2.58 -29.80
C VAL A 29 -5.77 1.35 -29.38
N VAL A 30 -4.47 1.52 -29.15
CA VAL A 30 -3.64 0.49 -28.53
C VAL A 30 -3.88 0.57 -27.02
N PRO A 31 -4.26 -0.51 -26.33
CA PRO A 31 -4.21 -0.56 -24.87
C PRO A 31 -2.74 -0.36 -24.48
N GLY A 32 -2.43 0.84 -23.99
CA GLY A 32 -1.05 1.21 -23.70
C GLY A 32 -0.52 0.42 -22.51
N ASP A 33 0.55 -0.34 -22.73
CA ASP A 33 1.52 -0.63 -21.68
C ASP A 33 1.99 0.70 -21.10
N LEU A 34 1.68 0.94 -19.83
CA LEU A 34 1.96 2.17 -19.07
C LEU A 34 3.46 2.50 -18.88
N ASN A 35 4.35 1.73 -19.49
CA ASN A 35 5.80 1.81 -19.29
C ASN A 35 6.51 2.23 -20.56
N GLN A 36 6.34 3.49 -20.97
CA GLN A 36 7.41 4.38 -21.45
C GLN A 36 6.81 5.64 -22.07
N VAL A 37 7.40 6.79 -21.70
CA VAL A 37 7.13 8.15 -22.22
C VAL A 37 5.92 8.87 -21.63
N ALA A 38 6.00 9.20 -20.34
CA ALA A 38 5.46 10.44 -19.77
C ALA A 38 6.35 10.89 -18.60
N LYS A 39 7.54 11.43 -18.91
CA LYS A 39 8.43 11.99 -17.89
C LYS A 39 8.12 13.46 -17.55
N ASP A 40 7.12 14.09 -18.18
CA ASP A 40 6.88 15.55 -18.02
C ASP A 40 5.40 15.96 -17.99
N THR A 41 4.60 15.25 -17.19
CA THR A 41 3.41 15.89 -16.59
C THR A 41 3.22 15.33 -15.18
N ARG A 42 4.15 15.69 -14.28
CA ARG A 42 3.89 15.64 -12.84
C ARG A 42 2.77 16.64 -12.57
N SER A 43 1.51 16.20 -12.66
CA SER A 43 0.46 16.92 -11.95
C SER A 43 0.88 16.79 -10.49
N ALA A 44 1.46 17.84 -9.93
CA ALA A 44 1.58 18.00 -8.48
C ALA A 44 0.14 17.94 -7.95
N ARG A 45 -0.33 16.73 -7.65
CA ARG A 45 -1.51 16.58 -6.81
C ARG A 45 -1.09 17.19 -5.50
N THR A 46 -1.66 18.35 -5.21
CA THR A 46 -1.38 19.06 -3.97
C THR A 46 -1.99 18.23 -2.86
N HIS A 47 -1.15 17.47 -2.16
CA HIS A 47 -1.50 16.93 -0.86
C HIS A 47 -1.89 18.08 0.08
N SER A 48 -2.72 17.79 1.07
CA SER A 48 -3.17 18.78 2.03
C SER A 48 -1.97 19.39 2.75
N GLU A 49 -2.10 20.66 3.18
CA GLU A 49 -1.04 21.30 3.97
C GLU A 49 -0.79 20.57 5.30
N HIS A 50 -1.77 19.82 5.82
CA HIS A 50 -1.58 18.93 6.97
C HIS A 50 -0.60 17.80 6.65
N ARG A 51 -0.79 17.08 5.55
CA ARG A 51 0.12 16.01 5.13
C ARG A 51 1.51 16.54 4.81
N ARG A 52 1.61 17.65 4.09
CA ARG A 52 2.89 18.29 3.76
C ARG A 52 3.63 18.81 4.99
N LYS A 53 2.91 19.32 5.99
CA LYS A 53 3.48 19.67 7.29
C LYS A 53 4.02 18.42 8.00
N ARG A 54 3.24 17.33 8.03
CA ARG A 54 3.65 16.03 8.58
C ARG A 54 4.94 15.52 7.92
N TRP A 55 5.06 15.62 6.59
CA TRP A 55 6.28 15.26 5.87
C TRP A 55 7.49 16.11 6.25
N ARG A 56 7.34 17.43 6.39
CA ARG A 56 8.43 18.32 6.84
C ARG A 56 8.92 17.94 8.24
N GLU A 57 8.01 17.75 9.19
CA GLU A 57 8.37 17.34 10.56
C GLU A 57 9.01 15.95 10.58
N LEU A 58 8.53 15.02 9.76
CA LEU A 58 9.12 13.70 9.60
C LEU A 58 10.55 13.78 9.04
N ASN A 59 10.76 14.59 8.00
CA ASN A 59 12.08 14.78 7.38
C ASN A 59 13.10 15.35 8.36
N GLU A 60 12.71 16.25 9.27
CA GLU A 60 13.62 16.71 10.32
C GLU A 60 14.13 15.57 11.21
N ILE A 61 13.29 14.58 11.51
CA ILE A 61 13.66 13.40 12.30
C ILE A 61 14.55 12.47 11.48
N LEU A 62 14.20 12.23 10.21
CA LEU A 62 14.96 11.38 9.29
C LEU A 62 16.37 11.95 9.06
N ASP A 63 16.48 13.24 8.76
CA ASP A 63 17.75 13.92 8.49
C ASP A 63 18.67 13.96 9.74
N LYS A 64 18.10 14.08 10.95
CA LYS A 64 18.87 13.98 12.20
C LYS A 64 19.46 12.58 12.39
N ASN A 65 18.65 11.55 12.14
CA ASN A 65 19.09 10.15 12.24
C ASN A 65 20.13 9.78 11.19
N LYS A 66 20.09 10.39 10.00
CA LYS A 66 21.13 10.30 8.98
C LYS A 66 22.45 10.90 9.44
N LYS A 67 22.42 12.16 9.92
CA LYS A 67 23.63 12.89 10.36
C LYS A 67 24.33 12.25 11.55
N ALA A 68 23.59 11.58 12.43
CA ALA A 68 24.18 10.82 13.53
C ALA A 68 25.02 9.61 13.06
N LYS A 69 24.91 9.21 11.77
CA LYS A 69 25.56 8.01 11.23
C LYS A 69 26.61 8.28 10.16
N THR A 70 26.53 9.38 9.41
CA THR A 70 27.50 9.69 8.34
C THR A 70 28.57 10.66 8.81
N ASN A 71 29.76 10.14 9.16
CA ASN A 71 31.02 10.84 8.87
C ASN A 71 31.32 10.75 7.36
N GLY A 72 30.42 11.28 6.53
CA GLY A 72 30.53 11.36 5.07
C GLY A 72 29.99 10.15 4.30
N ASP A 73 28.71 10.18 3.91
CA ASP A 73 28.30 9.66 2.60
C ASP A 73 26.96 10.28 2.15
N ASP A 74 26.87 10.60 0.86
CA ASP A 74 25.90 11.53 0.23
C ASP A 74 24.59 10.85 -0.26
N GLY A 75 24.03 9.89 0.50
CA GLY A 75 22.76 9.23 0.13
C GLY A 75 21.53 10.03 0.55
N SER A 76 20.64 10.44 -0.35
CA SER A 76 19.51 11.37 -0.07
C SER A 76 18.43 10.86 0.90
N SER A 77 18.27 9.55 1.13
CA SER A 77 17.19 8.99 1.96
C SER A 77 17.68 8.13 3.14
N THR A 78 16.88 8.06 4.20
CA THR A 78 17.16 7.28 5.43
C THR A 78 16.34 6.00 5.46
N GLY A 79 17.00 4.87 5.72
CA GLY A 79 16.32 3.60 5.96
C GLY A 79 15.37 3.73 7.15
N TYR A 80 14.07 3.59 6.94
CA TYR A 80 13.10 3.73 8.04
C TYR A 80 13.30 2.68 9.16
N SER A 81 14.03 1.60 8.87
CA SER A 81 14.43 0.58 9.86
C SER A 81 15.32 1.12 10.97
N TYR A 82 15.90 2.31 10.78
CA TYR A 82 16.76 2.98 11.74
C TYR A 82 16.05 3.99 12.64
N VAL A 83 14.76 4.23 12.41
CA VAL A 83 13.95 5.16 13.19
C VAL A 83 13.10 4.38 14.17
N ARG A 84 13.09 4.81 15.43
CA ARG A 84 12.26 4.20 16.49
C ARG A 84 10.91 4.88 16.55
N TRP A 85 9.88 4.12 16.95
CA TRP A 85 8.54 4.67 17.17
C TRP A 85 8.52 5.89 18.09
N SER A 86 9.32 5.88 19.17
CA SER A 86 9.40 6.98 20.12
C SER A 86 9.81 8.32 19.49
N GLU A 87 10.53 8.29 18.37
CA GLU A 87 11.02 9.49 17.68
C GLU A 87 9.95 10.09 16.76
N VAL A 88 9.12 9.25 16.15
CA VAL A 88 8.11 9.67 15.15
C VAL A 88 6.68 9.73 15.70
N LYS A 89 6.46 9.25 16.92
CA LYS A 89 5.12 9.17 17.54
C LYS A 89 4.37 10.49 17.51
N SER A 90 5.02 11.63 17.73
CA SER A 90 4.34 12.93 17.75
C SER A 90 3.89 13.40 16.36
N VAL A 91 4.50 12.87 15.30
CA VAL A 91 4.23 13.24 13.90
C VAL A 91 3.26 12.26 13.25
N LEU A 92 3.39 10.98 13.60
CA LEU A 92 2.63 9.87 13.02
C LEU A 92 1.58 9.31 14.00
N ASP A 93 1.10 10.15 14.92
CA ASP A 93 0.06 9.73 15.88
C ASP A 93 -1.23 9.35 15.15
N TYR A 94 -2.02 8.51 15.80
CA TYR A 94 -3.21 7.93 15.17
C TYR A 94 -4.38 7.85 16.13
N GLU A 95 -5.57 7.88 15.54
CA GLU A 95 -6.83 7.69 16.24
C GLU A 95 -7.36 6.28 16.01
N ARG A 96 -8.12 5.75 16.97
CA ARG A 96 -8.77 4.44 16.78
C ARG A 96 -10.02 4.61 15.91
N TYR A 97 -10.18 3.72 14.95
CA TYR A 97 -11.41 3.59 14.16
C TYR A 97 -11.75 2.11 13.94
N LYS A 98 -12.90 1.88 13.31
CA LYS A 98 -13.30 0.56 12.83
C LYS A 98 -13.37 0.63 11.30
N GLN A 99 -12.43 -0.02 10.62
CA GLN A 99 -12.50 -0.26 9.19
C GLN A 99 -13.76 -1.07 8.88
N GLU A 100 -14.46 -0.75 7.79
CA GLU A 100 -15.63 -1.51 7.39
C GLU A 100 -15.21 -2.96 7.07
N ARG A 101 -15.84 -3.94 7.73
CA ARG A 101 -15.69 -5.36 7.39
C ARG A 101 -16.62 -5.64 6.23
N LYS A 102 -16.11 -6.24 5.17
CA LYS A 102 -16.93 -6.71 4.06
C LYS A 102 -16.89 -8.23 3.96
N PRO A 103 -18.05 -8.88 3.78
CA PRO A 103 -18.12 -10.33 3.78
C PRO A 103 -17.31 -10.92 2.63
N ILE A 104 -16.64 -12.03 2.91
CA ILE A 104 -15.91 -12.83 1.92
C ILE A 104 -16.62 -14.16 1.66
N PRO A 105 -16.45 -14.78 0.47
CA PRO A 105 -17.09 -16.05 0.15
C PRO A 105 -16.63 -17.19 1.07
N ASP A 106 -17.59 -17.95 1.62
CA ASP A 106 -17.32 -19.02 2.58
C ASP A 106 -16.37 -20.09 2.04
N HIS A 107 -16.55 -20.52 0.78
CA HIS A 107 -15.70 -21.54 0.19
C HIS A 107 -14.20 -21.14 0.13
N ALA A 108 -13.90 -19.86 -0.10
CA ALA A 108 -12.53 -19.36 -0.13
C ALA A 108 -11.96 -19.26 1.30
N PHE A 109 -12.78 -18.82 2.26
CA PHE A 109 -12.42 -18.76 3.66
C PHE A 109 -12.17 -20.16 4.25
N ASP A 110 -13.05 -21.12 3.99
CA ASP A 110 -12.91 -22.50 4.45
C ASP A 110 -11.65 -23.16 3.91
N PHE A 111 -11.30 -22.88 2.65
CA PHE A 111 -10.04 -23.33 2.07
C PHE A 111 -8.83 -22.75 2.80
N LEU A 112 -8.84 -21.45 3.10
CA LEU A 112 -7.78 -20.78 3.86
C LEU A 112 -7.62 -21.41 5.25
N ILE A 113 -8.72 -21.58 6.00
CA ILE A 113 -8.67 -22.19 7.34
C ILE A 113 -8.09 -23.60 7.28
N LYS A 114 -8.50 -24.41 6.30
CA LYS A 114 -7.97 -25.75 6.10
C LYS A 114 -6.47 -25.74 5.82
N TYR A 115 -6.02 -24.84 4.95
CA TYR A 115 -4.59 -24.68 4.64
C TYR A 115 -3.79 -24.24 5.87
N LEU A 116 -4.26 -23.23 6.60
CA LEU A 116 -3.58 -22.72 7.80
C LEU A 116 -3.42 -23.80 8.87
N LYS A 117 -4.46 -24.64 9.04
CA LYS A 117 -4.38 -25.81 9.93
C LYS A 117 -3.29 -26.78 9.50
N TYR A 118 -3.23 -27.16 8.23
CA TYR A 118 -2.17 -28.06 7.73
C TYR A 118 -0.77 -27.47 7.92
N ALA A 119 -0.60 -26.18 7.65
CA ALA A 119 0.67 -25.50 7.85
C ALA A 119 1.08 -25.49 9.34
N ALA A 120 0.14 -25.22 10.25
CA ALA A 120 0.39 -25.21 11.68
C ALA A 120 0.80 -26.57 12.23
N GLU A 121 0.11 -27.64 11.82
CA GLU A 121 0.46 -29.03 12.17
C GLU A 121 1.88 -29.40 11.73
N ALA A 122 2.37 -28.82 10.62
CA ALA A 122 3.70 -29.07 10.09
C ALA A 122 4.81 -28.16 10.64
N MET A 123 4.47 -27.02 11.26
CA MET A 123 5.42 -25.93 11.53
C MET A 123 5.47 -25.49 13.00
N ASN A 124 5.17 -26.40 13.94
CA ASN A 124 5.12 -26.14 15.39
C ASN A 124 4.04 -25.10 15.79
N GLY A 125 2.88 -25.15 15.15
CA GLY A 125 1.76 -24.28 15.47
C GLY A 125 1.91 -22.83 14.99
N TYR A 126 0.93 -22.00 15.30
CA TYR A 126 0.87 -20.60 14.83
C TYR A 126 1.82 -19.64 15.57
N THR A 127 2.06 -19.92 16.86
CA THR A 127 2.82 -19.02 17.74
C THR A 127 4.32 -19.26 17.62
N ASP A 128 4.75 -20.51 17.57
CA ASP A 128 6.16 -20.89 17.71
C ASP A 128 6.85 -21.19 16.36
N ALA A 129 6.11 -21.15 15.25
CA ALA A 129 6.69 -21.22 13.92
C ALA A 129 7.78 -20.16 13.71
N SER A 130 8.80 -20.52 12.93
CA SER A 130 9.87 -19.59 12.54
C SER A 130 9.31 -18.38 11.77
N ARG A 131 10.04 -17.25 11.78
CA ARG A 131 9.59 -16.01 11.10
C ARG A 131 9.30 -16.22 9.63
N GLU A 132 10.24 -16.81 8.90
CA GLU A 132 10.05 -17.10 7.47
C GLU A 132 8.86 -18.05 7.25
N ALA A 133 8.66 -19.03 8.14
CA ALA A 133 7.48 -19.90 8.07
C ALA A 133 6.17 -19.11 8.27
N LYS A 134 6.12 -18.21 9.27
CA LYS A 134 4.94 -17.34 9.47
C LYS A 134 4.69 -16.45 8.26
N ARG A 135 5.74 -15.83 7.73
CA ARG A 135 5.68 -14.97 6.55
C ARG A 135 5.07 -15.69 5.35
N TYR A 136 5.60 -16.85 4.97
CA TYR A 136 5.20 -17.53 3.73
C TYR A 136 4.03 -18.49 3.87
N HIS A 137 3.80 -19.04 5.06
CA HIS A 137 2.79 -20.07 5.27
C HIS A 137 1.62 -19.65 6.16
N PHE A 138 1.66 -18.46 6.76
CA PHE A 138 0.50 -17.93 7.48
C PHE A 138 0.06 -16.56 6.98
N ILE A 139 0.97 -15.60 6.80
CA ILE A 139 0.64 -14.25 6.31
C ILE A 139 0.35 -14.29 4.80
N ALA A 140 1.29 -14.75 3.98
CA ALA A 140 1.12 -14.76 2.52
C ALA A 140 -0.16 -15.50 2.05
N PRO A 141 -0.55 -16.65 2.61
CA PRO A 141 -1.77 -17.35 2.20
C PRO A 141 -3.06 -16.56 2.46
N VAL A 142 -3.12 -15.79 3.57
CA VAL A 142 -4.24 -14.87 3.83
C VAL A 142 -4.30 -13.82 2.72
N LEU A 143 -3.15 -13.21 2.40
CA LEU A 143 -3.06 -12.18 1.37
C LEU A 143 -3.38 -12.71 -0.04
N ILE A 144 -2.87 -13.90 -0.40
CA ILE A 144 -3.10 -14.55 -1.69
C ILE A 144 -4.58 -14.88 -1.86
N MET A 145 -5.23 -15.45 -0.83
CA MET A 145 -6.66 -15.74 -0.86
C MET A 145 -7.45 -14.45 -1.12
N LEU A 146 -7.18 -13.39 -0.36
CA LEU A 146 -7.85 -12.10 -0.53
C LEU A 146 -7.63 -11.51 -1.93
N CYS A 147 -6.41 -11.57 -2.47
CA CYS A 147 -6.12 -11.09 -3.82
C CYS A 147 -6.90 -11.86 -4.88
N SER A 148 -7.04 -13.19 -4.72
CA SER A 148 -7.79 -14.04 -5.65
C SER A 148 -9.29 -13.75 -5.71
N LEU A 149 -9.83 -13.02 -4.73
CA LEU A 149 -11.22 -12.55 -4.72
C LEU A 149 -11.44 -11.34 -5.64
N PHE A 150 -10.38 -10.77 -6.21
CA PHE A 150 -10.44 -9.64 -7.12
C PHE A 150 -9.76 -9.97 -8.46
N VAL A 151 -10.28 -9.39 -9.53
CA VAL A 151 -9.68 -9.54 -10.87
C VAL A 151 -8.50 -8.60 -11.11
N ASP A 152 -8.39 -7.54 -10.30
CA ASP A 152 -7.54 -6.38 -10.52
C ASP A 152 -6.61 -6.06 -9.35
N VAL A 153 -6.47 -6.97 -8.37
CA VAL A 153 -5.49 -6.84 -7.29
C VAL A 153 -4.19 -7.53 -7.68
N LYS A 154 -3.07 -6.84 -7.44
CA LYS A 154 -1.72 -7.41 -7.53
C LYS A 154 -1.12 -7.57 -6.15
N LEU A 155 -0.48 -8.72 -5.91
CA LEU A 155 0.35 -8.97 -4.74
C LEU A 155 1.81 -8.90 -5.14
N GLU A 156 2.52 -7.91 -4.61
CA GLU A 156 3.95 -7.69 -4.82
C GLU A 156 4.68 -8.14 -3.54
N VAL A 157 5.82 -8.82 -3.70
CA VAL A 157 6.62 -9.38 -2.60
C VAL A 157 7.94 -8.63 -2.56
N GLU A 158 8.37 -8.19 -1.38
CA GLU A 158 9.62 -7.42 -1.20
C GLU A 158 9.69 -6.13 -2.02
N GLU A 159 8.65 -5.29 -1.91
CA GLU A 159 8.60 -4.02 -2.64
C GLU A 159 9.46 -2.96 -1.95
N SER A 160 10.39 -2.35 -2.71
CA SER A 160 11.16 -1.20 -2.26
C SER A 160 10.44 0.12 -2.53
N VAL A 161 10.45 1.00 -1.53
CA VAL A 161 9.99 2.38 -1.65
C VAL A 161 11.12 3.37 -1.35
N ASP A 162 11.18 4.44 -2.15
CA ASP A 162 12.03 5.61 -1.95
C ASP A 162 11.17 6.84 -2.24
N GLY A 163 10.98 7.69 -1.23
CA GLY A 163 10.17 8.90 -1.35
C GLY A 163 10.83 9.97 -2.22
N ASN A 164 10.03 10.87 -2.79
CA ASN A 164 10.48 12.05 -3.50
C ASN A 164 10.66 13.23 -2.53
N GLU A 165 9.59 13.64 -1.86
CA GLU A 165 9.57 14.68 -0.82
C GLU A 165 9.79 14.08 0.58
N VAL A 166 9.41 12.84 0.84
CA VAL A 166 9.66 12.15 2.10
C VAL A 166 11.04 11.49 2.06
N HIS A 167 11.95 11.89 2.94
CA HIS A 167 13.36 11.46 2.93
C HIS A 167 13.56 10.04 3.52
N ALA A 168 12.65 9.12 3.22
CA ALA A 168 12.66 7.75 3.72
C ALA A 168 12.75 6.76 2.57
N ASN A 169 13.51 5.70 2.79
CA ASN A 169 13.51 4.51 1.95
C ASN A 169 13.37 3.24 2.80
N GLY A 170 12.91 2.17 2.15
CA GLY A 170 12.90 0.84 2.75
C GLY A 170 12.09 -0.17 1.95
N ASN A 171 11.87 -1.34 2.54
CA ASN A 171 11.21 -2.47 1.90
C ASN A 171 10.01 -2.97 2.71
N PHE A 172 8.89 -3.24 2.03
CA PHE A 172 7.73 -3.93 2.58
C PHE A 172 7.81 -5.42 2.29
N GLU A 173 7.43 -6.27 3.24
CA GLU A 173 7.38 -7.72 3.00
C GLU A 173 6.38 -8.09 1.90
N PHE A 174 5.24 -7.40 1.87
CA PHE A 174 4.21 -7.52 0.82
C PHE A 174 3.57 -6.16 0.52
N VAL A 175 3.09 -5.97 -0.70
CA VAL A 175 2.23 -4.83 -1.07
C VAL A 175 1.07 -5.34 -1.92
N LEU A 176 -0.15 -4.98 -1.52
CA LEU A 176 -1.35 -5.22 -2.31
C LEU A 176 -1.73 -3.94 -3.03
N THR A 177 -1.84 -4.01 -4.36
CA THR A 177 -2.15 -2.87 -5.21
C THR A 177 -3.46 -3.11 -5.95
N ARG A 178 -4.44 -2.21 -5.80
CA ARG A 178 -5.71 -2.20 -6.55
C ARG A 178 -6.06 -0.79 -6.97
N GLY A 179 -5.95 -0.48 -8.25
CA GLY A 179 -6.15 0.88 -8.74
C GLY A 179 -5.23 1.88 -8.03
N LYS A 180 -5.82 2.81 -7.25
CA LYS A 180 -5.10 3.81 -6.43
C LYS A 180 -5.01 3.45 -4.94
N THR A 181 -5.48 2.28 -4.54
CA THR A 181 -5.31 1.80 -3.16
C THR A 181 -4.11 0.87 -3.09
N LYS A 182 -3.27 1.16 -2.10
CA LYS A 182 -2.17 0.30 -1.68
C LYS A 182 -2.34 -0.10 -0.23
N ILE A 183 -2.08 -1.37 0.05
CA ILE A 183 -1.91 -1.89 1.41
C ILE A 183 -0.48 -2.40 1.51
N CYS A 184 0.36 -1.72 2.28
CA CYS A 184 1.76 -2.06 2.49
C CYS A 184 1.91 -2.84 3.80
N ILE A 185 2.51 -4.04 3.75
CA ILE A 185 2.55 -4.96 4.88
C ILE A 185 3.97 -5.08 5.40
N VAL A 186 4.11 -4.89 6.72
CA VAL A 186 5.33 -5.06 7.49
C VAL A 186 5.17 -6.23 8.45
N GLU A 187 6.12 -7.15 8.43
CA GLU A 187 6.20 -8.21 9.44
C GLU A 187 6.79 -7.66 10.76
N ALA A 188 6.06 -7.83 11.86
CA ALA A 188 6.53 -7.49 13.20
C ALA A 188 7.58 -8.52 13.68
N LYS A 189 8.85 -8.20 13.47
CA LYS A 189 9.97 -9.07 13.86
C LYS A 189 10.21 -8.99 15.36
N ASN A 190 10.51 -10.13 15.99
CA ASN A 190 10.76 -10.25 17.44
C ASN A 190 9.61 -9.74 18.35
N ASN A 191 8.36 -9.74 17.89
CA ASN A 191 7.21 -9.12 18.59
C ASN A 191 7.36 -7.60 18.80
N ASP A 192 8.27 -6.95 18.07
CA ASP A 192 8.48 -5.50 18.13
C ASP A 192 7.52 -4.78 17.17
N PHE A 193 6.26 -4.67 17.62
CA PHE A 193 5.22 -3.95 16.88
C PHE A 193 5.47 -2.45 16.80
N ASP A 194 6.23 -1.88 17.73
CA ASP A 194 6.58 -0.46 17.68
C ASP A 194 7.55 -0.20 16.53
N GLN A 195 8.56 -1.05 16.36
CA GLN A 195 9.43 -0.98 15.19
C GLN A 195 8.64 -1.22 13.90
N GLY A 196 7.83 -2.28 13.84
CA GLY A 196 7.00 -2.56 12.65
C GLY A 196 6.08 -1.39 12.26
N LYS A 197 5.48 -0.73 13.25
CA LYS A 197 4.65 0.47 13.06
C LYS A 197 5.42 1.67 12.54
N ALA A 198 6.61 1.95 13.10
CA ALA A 198 7.43 3.05 12.60
C ALA A 198 7.75 2.84 11.12
N GLN A 199 8.14 1.62 10.75
CA GLN A 199 8.42 1.25 9.36
C GLN A 199 7.18 1.38 8.46
N ALA A 200 6.04 0.83 8.90
CA ALA A 200 4.82 0.84 8.13
C ALA A 200 4.33 2.27 7.86
N LEU A 201 4.28 3.14 8.88
CA LEU A 201 3.75 4.49 8.74
C LEU A 201 4.69 5.41 7.94
N ILE A 202 6.00 5.34 8.17
CA ILE A 202 6.98 6.10 7.39
C ILE A 202 6.95 5.65 5.92
N GLY A 203 6.92 4.34 5.68
CA GLY A 203 6.82 3.80 4.34
C GLY A 203 5.51 4.19 3.64
N CYS A 204 4.38 4.22 4.36
CA CYS A 204 3.10 4.68 3.80
C CYS A 204 3.17 6.13 3.31
N GLU A 205 3.84 7.01 4.05
CA GLU A 205 4.05 8.40 3.62
C GLU A 205 4.96 8.49 2.39
N ALA A 206 6.03 7.69 2.34
CA ALA A 206 6.91 7.62 1.17
C ALA A 206 6.17 7.07 -0.07
N VAL A 207 5.29 6.08 0.08
CA VAL A 207 4.45 5.56 -1.01
C VAL A 207 3.46 6.62 -1.48
N ALA A 208 2.79 7.31 -0.55
CA ALA A 208 1.82 8.35 -0.85
C ALA A 208 2.44 9.49 -1.66
N ASP A 209 3.62 9.94 -1.23
CA ASP A 209 4.45 10.93 -1.92
C ASP A 209 4.92 10.45 -3.30
N ARG A 210 5.48 9.24 -3.39
CA ARG A 210 6.01 8.70 -4.64
C ARG A 210 4.95 8.55 -5.72
N GLU A 211 3.74 8.14 -5.34
CA GLU A 211 2.67 7.76 -6.25
C GLU A 211 1.49 8.74 -6.30
N GLY A 212 1.51 9.80 -5.50
CA GLY A 212 0.44 10.81 -5.42
C GLY A 212 -0.90 10.23 -4.92
N LEU A 213 -0.83 9.37 -3.89
CA LEU A 213 -1.98 8.66 -3.32
C LEU A 213 -2.50 9.37 -2.07
N TYR A 214 -3.80 9.64 -2.01
CA TYR A 214 -4.42 10.29 -0.84
C TYR A 214 -4.56 9.36 0.36
N VAL A 215 -4.73 8.06 0.11
CA VAL A 215 -4.83 7.04 1.15
C VAL A 215 -3.88 5.91 0.82
N VAL A 216 -3.02 5.58 1.77
CA VAL A 216 -2.21 4.36 1.77
C VAL A 216 -2.52 3.62 3.07
N TYR A 217 -2.78 2.32 2.97
CA TYR A 217 -2.94 1.49 4.15
C TYR A 217 -1.61 0.84 4.53
N GLY A 218 -1.33 0.74 5.82
CA GLY A 218 -0.22 -0.01 6.37
C GLY A 218 -0.73 -1.17 7.22
N ILE A 219 -0.16 -2.35 7.11
CA ILE A 219 -0.40 -3.46 8.05
C ILE A 219 0.88 -3.78 8.78
N VAL A 220 0.79 -3.94 10.10
CA VAL A 220 1.85 -4.54 10.91
C VAL A 220 1.32 -5.84 11.49
N THR A 221 2.02 -6.95 11.25
CA THR A 221 1.56 -8.26 11.70
C THR A 221 2.68 -9.25 12.03
N ASP A 222 2.46 -10.09 13.04
CA ASP A 222 3.23 -11.30 13.35
C ASP A 222 2.43 -12.58 13.06
N PHE A 223 1.44 -12.47 12.17
CA PHE A 223 0.31 -13.38 11.95
C PHE A 223 -0.73 -13.41 13.08
N MET A 224 -0.36 -13.40 14.36
CA MET A 224 -1.33 -13.51 15.45
C MET A 224 -2.05 -12.19 15.73
N LYS A 225 -1.39 -11.06 15.50
CA LYS A 225 -1.97 -9.73 15.64
C LYS A 225 -1.83 -8.98 14.32
N TRP A 226 -2.90 -8.29 13.93
CA TRP A 226 -2.98 -7.50 12.70
C TRP A 226 -3.38 -6.07 13.07
N GLN A 227 -2.53 -5.11 12.76
CA GLN A 227 -2.81 -3.69 12.95
C GLN A 227 -2.90 -3.02 11.58
N LEU A 228 -4.09 -2.58 11.20
CA LEU A 228 -4.35 -1.87 9.96
C LEU A 228 -4.36 -0.36 10.25
N TYR A 229 -3.43 0.35 9.62
CA TYR A 229 -3.34 1.80 9.60
C TYR A 229 -3.93 2.31 8.29
N ARG A 230 -4.77 3.33 8.34
CA ARG A 230 -5.23 4.11 7.18
C ARG A 230 -4.54 5.47 7.22
N CYS A 231 -3.58 5.69 6.34
CA CYS A 231 -2.80 6.93 6.27
C CYS A 231 -3.42 7.88 5.24
N GLY A 232 -4.32 8.74 5.70
CA GLY A 232 -4.99 9.75 4.89
C GLY A 232 -4.23 11.08 4.85
N GLU A 233 -4.86 12.10 4.26
CA GLU A 233 -4.28 13.44 4.17
C GLU A 233 -4.18 14.08 5.56
N ASN A 234 -5.31 14.09 6.29
CA ASN A 234 -5.42 14.87 7.51
C ASN A 234 -5.24 14.05 8.80
N SER A 235 -5.39 12.73 8.73
CA SER A 235 -5.33 11.84 9.89
C SER A 235 -4.80 10.45 9.54
N ILE A 236 -4.21 9.80 10.54
CA ILE A 236 -3.89 8.37 10.52
C ILE A 236 -4.87 7.67 11.45
N LEU A 237 -5.52 6.62 10.96
CA LEU A 237 -6.49 5.84 11.74
C LEU A 237 -5.99 4.41 11.94
N LEU A 238 -6.21 3.84 13.11
CA LEU A 238 -5.83 2.47 13.47
C LEU A 238 -7.04 1.59 13.78
N ASP A 239 -7.07 0.42 13.14
CA ASP A 239 -7.88 -0.72 13.53
C ASP A 239 -6.97 -1.91 13.84
N SER A 240 -7.42 -2.81 14.71
CA SER A 240 -6.64 -3.99 15.04
C SER A 240 -7.53 -5.18 15.32
N SER A 241 -7.04 -6.35 14.92
CA SER A 241 -7.62 -7.64 15.27
C SER A 241 -6.53 -8.57 15.78
N THR A 242 -6.85 -9.35 16.80
CA THR A 242 -5.93 -10.31 17.41
C THR A 242 -6.57 -11.69 17.31
N LEU A 243 -5.86 -12.60 16.66
CA LEU A 243 -6.23 -13.99 16.57
C LEU A 243 -6.05 -14.66 17.92
N SER A 244 -6.95 -15.58 18.23
CA SER A 244 -6.78 -16.49 19.35
C SER A 244 -6.57 -17.91 18.83
N ALA A 245 -5.66 -18.64 19.48
CA ALA A 245 -5.47 -20.06 19.24
C ALA A 245 -5.61 -20.79 20.58
N LYS A 246 -6.54 -21.74 20.67
CA LYS A 246 -6.71 -22.61 21.85
C LYS A 246 -6.33 -24.03 21.43
N SER A 247 -5.37 -24.64 22.14
CA SER A 247 -4.93 -26.01 21.86
C SER A 247 -4.58 -26.23 20.37
N GLU A 248 -3.88 -25.28 19.76
CA GLU A 248 -3.50 -25.28 18.33
C GLU A 248 -4.65 -25.17 17.32
N GLU A 249 -5.89 -24.92 17.79
CA GLU A 249 -7.01 -24.55 16.94
C GLU A 249 -7.14 -23.03 16.85
N LEU A 250 -7.06 -22.52 15.63
CA LEU A 250 -7.27 -21.11 15.33
C LEU A 250 -8.76 -20.77 15.45
N ASP A 251 -9.08 -19.70 16.18
CA ASP A 251 -10.43 -19.17 16.22
C ASP A 251 -10.82 -18.60 14.84
N THR A 252 -11.73 -19.29 14.16
CA THR A 252 -12.18 -18.95 12.82
C THR A 252 -12.91 -17.61 12.77
N GLY A 253 -13.58 -17.21 13.86
CA GLY A 253 -14.25 -15.91 13.95
C GLY A 253 -13.26 -14.74 13.85
N SER A 254 -12.18 -14.76 14.64
CA SER A 254 -11.13 -13.75 14.59
C SER A 254 -10.38 -13.74 13.24
N MET A 255 -10.13 -14.89 12.64
CA MET A 255 -9.52 -14.95 11.30
C MET A 255 -10.45 -14.38 10.22
N ARG A 256 -11.76 -14.62 10.32
CA ARG A 256 -12.74 -14.00 9.42
C ARG A 256 -12.75 -12.48 9.59
N ASP A 257 -12.74 -11.96 10.83
CA ASP A 257 -12.66 -10.52 11.08
C ASP A 257 -11.42 -9.88 10.44
N VAL A 258 -10.24 -10.53 10.52
CA VAL A 258 -9.01 -10.09 9.84
C VAL A 258 -9.22 -10.04 8.32
N CYS A 259 -9.73 -11.13 7.74
CA CYS A 259 -9.91 -11.21 6.29
C CYS A 259 -10.90 -10.16 5.78
N GLU A 260 -12.05 -10.01 6.44
CA GLU A 260 -13.10 -9.06 6.07
C GLU A 260 -12.67 -7.60 6.28
N MET A 261 -11.80 -7.34 7.27
CA MET A 261 -11.19 -6.02 7.48
C MET A 261 -10.27 -5.62 6.32
N ILE A 262 -9.37 -6.52 5.90
CA ILE A 262 -8.45 -6.26 4.77
C ILE A 262 -9.23 -6.20 3.45
N TYR A 263 -10.19 -7.12 3.26
CA TYR A 263 -11.07 -7.13 2.09
C TYR A 263 -11.88 -5.84 1.97
N GLY A 264 -12.39 -5.30 3.07
CA GLY A 264 -13.06 -4.00 3.12
C GLY A 264 -12.14 -2.87 2.64
N ALA A 265 -10.92 -2.78 3.18
CA ALA A 265 -9.95 -1.76 2.77
C ALA A 265 -9.61 -1.83 1.26
N LEU A 266 -9.51 -3.03 0.68
CA LEU A 266 -9.31 -3.21 -0.78
C LEU A 266 -10.57 -2.88 -1.60
N SER A 267 -11.75 -3.06 -1.02
CA SER A 267 -13.02 -2.85 -1.72
C SER A 267 -13.34 -1.37 -1.89
N ASP A 268 -13.08 -0.55 -0.87
CA ASP A 268 -13.51 0.85 -0.77
C ASP A 268 -12.60 1.88 -1.47
N HIS A 269 -11.66 1.42 -2.28
CA HIS A 269 -10.58 2.23 -2.86
C HIS A 269 -11.03 3.52 -3.58
N GLU A 270 -12.13 3.48 -4.33
CA GLU A 270 -12.62 4.64 -5.09
C GLU A 270 -13.31 5.68 -4.19
N GLU A 271 -14.10 5.24 -3.23
CA GLU A 271 -14.87 6.13 -2.34
C GLU A 271 -13.96 6.83 -1.33
N GLU A 272 -12.96 6.13 -0.82
CA GLU A 272 -11.98 6.71 0.10
C GLU A 272 -11.12 7.79 -0.56
N CYS A 273 -10.69 7.58 -1.81
CA CYS A 273 -9.98 8.61 -2.56
C CYS A 273 -10.82 9.85 -2.82
N LYS A 274 -12.12 9.68 -3.13
CA LYS A 274 -13.03 10.81 -3.36
C LYS A 274 -13.24 11.63 -2.09
N LYS A 275 -13.44 10.97 -0.94
CA LYS A 275 -13.60 11.63 0.36
C LYS A 275 -12.41 12.51 0.72
N GLU A 276 -11.19 11.99 0.59
CA GLU A 276 -9.98 12.77 0.92
C GLU A 276 -9.71 13.87 -0.10
N GLN A 277 -9.98 13.64 -1.39
CA GLN A 277 -9.80 14.67 -2.42
C GLN A 277 -10.69 15.89 -2.18
N LEU A 278 -11.93 15.68 -1.69
CA LEU A 278 -12.85 16.76 -1.31
C LEU A 278 -12.36 17.55 -0.08
N CYS A 279 -11.45 17.00 0.72
CA CYS A 279 -10.89 17.65 1.91
C CYS A 279 -9.64 18.48 1.61
N ILE A 280 -9.18 18.53 0.35
CA ILE A 280 -8.03 19.32 -0.11
C ILE A 280 -8.47 20.72 -0.58
N GLU A 281 -9.72 20.85 -1.02
CA GLU A 281 -10.37 22.12 -1.43
C GLU A 281 -10.89 22.90 -0.20
#